data_AF-V2YEN0-F1
#
_entry.id   AF-V2YEN0-F1
#
_cell.length_a   1.000
_cell.length_b   1.000
_cell.length_c   1.000
_cell.angle_alpha   90.00
_cell.angle_beta   90.00
_cell.angle_gamma   90.00
#
_symmetry.space_group_name_H-M   'P 1'
#
loop_
_entity.id
_entity.type
_entity.pdbx_description
1 polymer ?
#
loop_
_entity_poly.entity_id
_entity_poly.type
_entity_poly.pdbx_seq_one_letter_code
_entity_poly.pdbx_strand_id
1 'polypeptide(L)'
;MEKLKKISPYVMFAAAWALIAAAVLLGERAPEQISLVLFTLGGILMGFGAVGIVLSRIRLSPERQKEYERSETDERNVAIREKAAMSSWYWTLYMLWAAFMAVEIFVGVMWGVAIAVVIVLHCTFYMINIHRWNKRM
;
A
#
# COMPACT_ATOMS: atom_id res chain seq x y z
N MET A 1 -2.05 16.54 18.32
CA MET A 1 -2.11 15.33 17.44
C MET A 1 -2.50 15.64 16.00
N GLU A 2 -3.46 16.54 15.75
CA GLU A 2 -3.98 16.81 14.40
C GLU A 2 -2.95 17.45 13.44
N LYS A 3 -2.13 18.40 13.93
CA LYS A 3 -1.02 18.99 13.15
C LYS A 3 0.03 17.96 12.72
N LEU A 4 0.35 17.01 13.60
CA LEU A 4 1.30 15.91 13.33
C LEU A 4 0.81 14.99 12.21
N LYS A 5 -0.49 14.67 12.19
CA LYS A 5 -1.10 13.87 11.10
C LYS A 5 -1.05 14.59 9.75
N LYS A 6 -1.21 15.91 9.72
CA LYS A 6 -1.11 16.71 8.48
C LYS A 6 0.31 16.80 7.93
N ILE A 7 1.31 16.84 8.80
CA ILE A 7 2.72 17.01 8.42
C ILE A 7 3.39 15.67 8.08
N SER A 8 2.91 14.57 8.68
CA SER A 8 3.49 13.23 8.50
C SER A 8 3.74 12.83 7.03
N PRO A 9 2.80 12.99 6.08
CA PRO A 9 3.04 12.62 4.69
C PRO A 9 4.20 13.37 4.03
N TYR A 10 4.37 14.65 4.36
CA TYR A 10 5.46 15.49 3.86
C TYR A 10 6.81 15.07 4.43
N VAL A 11 6.85 14.71 5.72
CA VAL A 11 8.06 14.20 6.37
C VAL A 11 8.47 12.85 5.78
N MET A 12 7.51 11.94 5.57
CA MET A 12 7.76 10.65 4.91
C MET A 12 8.30 10.86 3.49
N PHE A 13 7.69 11.75 2.72
CA PHE A 13 8.13 12.03 1.35
C PHE A 13 9.53 12.66 1.30
N ALA A 14 9.86 13.58 2.21
CA ALA A 14 11.19 14.17 2.31
C ALA A 14 12.24 13.14 2.76
N ALA A 15 11.92 12.32 3.76
CA ALA A 15 12.80 11.24 4.23
C ALA A 15 13.07 10.22 3.12
N ALA A 16 12.08 9.91 2.29
CA ALA A 16 12.24 9.04 1.13
C ALA A 16 13.33 9.56 0.17
N TRP A 17 13.26 10.83 -0.21
CA TRP A 17 14.26 11.46 -1.06
C TRP A 17 15.64 11.47 -0.43
N ALA A 18 15.74 11.71 0.88
CA ALA A 18 17.01 11.68 1.60
C ALA A 18 17.65 10.29 1.57
N LEU A 19 16.87 9.22 1.78
CA LEU A 19 17.37 7.84 1.74
C LEU A 19 17.81 7.43 0.33
N ILE A 20 17.02 7.77 -0.69
CA ILE A 20 17.36 7.49 -2.09
C ILE A 20 18.61 8.26 -2.51
N ALA A 21 18.70 9.54 -2.16
CA ALA A 21 19.89 10.35 -2.43
C ALA A 21 21.12 9.79 -1.70
N ALA A 22 20.99 9.38 -0.44
CA ALA A 22 22.06 8.74 0.30
C ALA A 22 22.54 7.45 -0.38
N ALA A 23 21.62 6.60 -0.84
CA ALA A 23 21.97 5.38 -1.57
C ALA A 23 22.76 5.68 -2.86
N VAL A 24 22.30 6.67 -3.63
CA VAL A 24 22.98 7.10 -4.87
C VAL A 24 24.36 7.69 -4.59
N LEU A 25 24.49 8.55 -3.57
CA LEU A 25 25.76 9.19 -3.20
C LEU A 25 26.78 8.21 -2.62
N LEU A 26 26.30 7.20 -1.89
CA LEU A 26 27.14 6.14 -1.36
C LEU A 26 27.68 5.24 -2.48
N GLY A 27 26.89 5.00 -3.54
CA GLY A 27 27.31 4.23 -4.71
C GLY A 27 27.95 2.89 -4.30
N GLU A 28 29.13 2.60 -4.87
CA GLU A 28 29.91 1.38 -4.54
C GLU A 28 30.60 1.41 -3.17
N ARG A 29 30.58 2.55 -2.45
CA ARG A 29 31.21 2.66 -1.12
C ARG A 29 30.38 1.99 -0.03
N ALA A 30 29.09 1.78 -0.27
CA ALA A 30 28.22 1.05 0.65
C ALA A 30 28.15 -0.43 0.26
N PRO A 31 28.17 -1.35 1.25
CA PRO A 31 27.80 -2.73 1.02
C PRO A 31 26.46 -2.84 0.29
N GLU A 32 26.34 -3.78 -0.63
CA GLU A 32 25.15 -4.00 -1.45
C GLU A 32 23.87 -4.12 -0.61
N GLN A 33 23.97 -4.80 0.53
CA GLN A 33 22.89 -4.96 1.51
C GLN A 33 22.40 -3.62 2.08
N ILE A 34 23.31 -2.68 2.35
CA ILE A 34 22.95 -1.35 2.86
C ILE A 34 22.26 -0.54 1.76
N SER A 35 22.78 -0.59 0.53
CA SER A 35 22.16 0.07 -0.61
C SER A 35 20.73 -0.45 -0.85
N LEU A 36 20.54 -1.77 -0.79
CA LEU A 36 19.24 -2.42 -0.92
C LEU A 36 18.24 -1.97 0.17
N VAL A 37 18.68 -1.89 1.43
CA VAL A 37 17.84 -1.39 2.54
C VAL A 37 17.45 0.07 2.34
N LEU A 38 18.39 0.93 1.91
CA LEU A 38 18.12 2.35 1.67
C LEU A 38 17.10 2.55 0.55
N PHE A 39 17.25 1.83 -0.57
CA PHE A 39 16.29 1.92 -1.69
C PHE A 39 14.91 1.35 -1.32
N THR A 40 14.85 0.24 -0.59
CA THR A 40 13.56 -0.34 -0.18
C THR A 40 12.82 0.57 0.81
N LEU A 41 13.50 1.05 1.86
CA LEU A 41 12.89 2.00 2.80
C LEU A 41 12.52 3.33 2.13
N GLY A 42 13.38 3.83 1.25
CA GLY A 42 13.12 5.02 0.44
C GLY A 42 11.87 4.86 -0.42
N GLY A 43 11.73 3.75 -1.14
CA GLY A 43 10.56 3.45 -1.97
C GLY A 43 9.26 3.35 -1.14
N ILE A 44 9.29 2.65 0.00
CA ILE A 44 8.13 2.54 0.90
C ILE A 44 7.68 3.92 1.37
N LEU A 45 8.61 4.74 1.88
CA LEU A 45 8.30 6.09 2.36
C LEU A 45 7.82 7.01 1.24
N MET A 46 8.35 6.85 0.03
CA MET A 46 7.93 7.61 -1.14
C MET A 46 6.47 7.32 -1.49
N GLY A 47 6.08 6.04 -1.53
CA GLY A 47 4.72 5.62 -1.83
C GLY A 47 3.71 6.17 -0.82
N PHE A 48 3.92 5.93 0.47
CA PHE A 48 3.03 6.42 1.52
C PHE A 48 3.00 7.96 1.62
N GLY A 49 4.16 8.61 1.48
CA GLY A 49 4.27 10.06 1.51
C GLY A 49 3.51 10.72 0.35
N ALA A 50 3.72 10.22 -0.87
CA ALA A 50 3.04 10.74 -2.07
C ALA A 50 1.52 10.58 -1.98
N VAL A 51 1.04 9.37 -1.66
CA VAL A 51 -0.41 9.10 -1.50
C VAL A 51 -1.00 9.96 -0.40
N GLY A 52 -0.33 10.07 0.76
CA GLY A 52 -0.80 10.89 1.88
C GLY A 52 -0.90 12.37 1.53
N ILE A 53 0.06 12.91 0.76
CA ILE A 53 0.00 14.29 0.27
C ILE A 53 -1.22 14.48 -0.65
N VAL A 54 -1.43 13.59 -1.62
CA VAL A 54 -2.58 13.67 -2.54
C VAL A 54 -3.89 13.66 -1.76
N LEU A 55 -4.08 12.68 -0.87
CA LEU A 55 -5.28 12.58 -0.04
C LEU A 55 -5.49 13.80 0.85
N SER A 56 -4.42 14.39 1.40
CA SER A 56 -4.51 15.60 2.23
C SER A 56 -5.04 16.84 1.49
N ARG A 57 -4.96 16.85 0.15
CA ARG A 57 -5.43 17.95 -0.69
C ARG A 57 -6.85 17.75 -1.21
N ILE A 58 -7.40 16.54 -1.10
CA ILE A 58 -8.79 16.29 -1.45
C ILE A 58 -9.67 16.96 -0.38
N ARG A 59 -10.24 18.12 -0.71
CA ARG A 59 -11.25 18.79 0.10
C ARG A 59 -12.63 18.35 -0.37
N LEU A 60 -13.38 17.65 0.48
CA LEU A 60 -14.81 17.48 0.24
C LEU A 60 -15.53 18.78 0.60
N SER A 61 -16.45 19.23 -0.26
CA SER A 61 -17.41 20.25 0.13
C SER A 61 -18.35 19.70 1.20
N PRO A 62 -18.98 20.55 2.04
CA PRO A 62 -19.93 20.10 3.05
C PRO A 62 -21.09 19.29 2.44
N GLU A 63 -21.49 19.62 1.22
CA GLU A 63 -22.53 18.91 0.46
C GLU A 63 -22.07 17.50 0.05
N ARG A 64 -20.85 17.40 -0.50
CA ARG A 64 -20.23 16.11 -0.84
C ARG A 64 -20.03 15.24 0.39
N GLN A 65 -19.77 15.84 1.55
CA GLN A 65 -19.61 15.10 2.80
C GLN A 65 -20.94 14.50 3.27
N LYS A 66 -22.03 15.26 3.24
CA LYS A 66 -23.37 14.74 3.53
C LYS A 66 -23.83 13.68 2.53
N GLU A 67 -23.49 13.85 1.25
CA GLU A 67 -23.76 12.85 0.22
C GLU A 67 -22.94 11.58 0.45
N TYR A 68 -21.69 11.71 0.87
CA TYR A 68 -20.83 10.58 1.24
C TYR A 68 -21.39 9.80 2.43
N GLU A 69 -21.78 10.48 3.51
CA GLU A 69 -22.42 9.86 4.68
C GLU A 69 -23.70 9.12 4.32
N ARG A 70 -24.55 9.72 3.47
CA ARG A 70 -25.75 9.04 2.95
C ARG A 70 -25.39 7.83 2.09
N SER A 71 -24.34 7.94 1.28
CA SER A 71 -23.87 6.86 0.41
C SER A 71 -23.21 5.71 1.19
N GLU A 72 -22.76 5.93 2.42
CA GLU A 72 -22.23 4.88 3.29
C GLU A 72 -23.32 3.89 3.69
N THR A 73 -24.53 4.37 3.97
CA THR A 73 -25.65 3.52 4.44
C THR A 73 -26.56 3.01 3.33
N ASP A 74 -26.42 3.52 2.10
CA ASP A 74 -27.20 3.04 0.95
C ASP A 74 -26.82 1.60 0.59
N GLU A 75 -27.78 0.68 0.73
CA GLU A 75 -27.61 -0.76 0.47
C GLU A 75 -27.03 -1.04 -0.92
N ARG A 76 -27.43 -0.27 -1.94
CA ARG A 76 -26.89 -0.44 -3.30
C ARG A 76 -25.40 -0.12 -3.34
N ASN A 77 -24.99 0.94 -2.67
CA ASN A 77 -23.58 1.34 -2.64
C ASN A 77 -22.75 0.38 -1.77
N VAL A 78 -23.34 -0.18 -0.70
CA VAL A 78 -22.73 -1.26 0.08
C VAL A 78 -22.47 -2.47 -0.82
N ALA A 79 -23.48 -2.94 -1.56
CA ALA A 79 -23.33 -4.09 -2.45
C ALA A 79 -22.29 -3.85 -3.57
N ILE A 80 -22.24 -2.65 -4.14
CA ILE A 80 -21.22 -2.27 -5.14
C ILE A 80 -19.82 -2.28 -4.51
N ARG A 81 -19.64 -1.69 -3.32
CA ARG A 81 -18.35 -1.65 -2.64
C ARG A 81 -17.86 -3.05 -2.28
N GLU A 82 -18.74 -3.91 -1.78
CA GLU A 82 -18.39 -5.30 -1.48
C GLU A 82 -17.97 -6.07 -2.73
N LYS A 83 -18.71 -5.92 -3.84
CA LYS A 83 -18.34 -6.53 -5.12
C LYS A 83 -17.01 -5.99 -5.66
N ALA A 84 -16.78 -4.68 -5.56
CA ALA A 84 -15.54 -4.05 -5.98
C ALA A 84 -14.36 -4.47 -5.09
N ALA A 85 -14.56 -4.57 -3.77
CA ALA A 85 -13.55 -5.07 -2.83
C ALA A 85 -13.19 -6.53 -3.12
N MET A 86 -14.19 -7.38 -3.38
CA MET A 86 -13.97 -8.76 -3.79
C MET A 86 -13.22 -8.86 -5.13
N SER A 87 -13.67 -8.13 -6.14
CA SER A 87 -13.04 -8.15 -7.46
C SER A 87 -11.60 -7.64 -7.41
N SER A 88 -11.36 -6.53 -6.72
CA SER A 88 -10.01 -5.97 -6.56
C SER A 88 -9.10 -6.89 -5.76
N TRP A 89 -9.61 -7.60 -4.75
CA TRP A 89 -8.84 -8.61 -4.02
C TRP A 89 -8.39 -9.77 -4.92
N TYR A 90 -9.27 -10.30 -5.77
CA TYR A 90 -8.89 -11.34 -6.75
C TYR A 90 -7.89 -10.82 -7.77
N TRP A 91 -8.09 -9.63 -8.33
CA TRP A 91 -7.17 -9.03 -9.29
C TRP A 91 -5.78 -8.83 -8.70
N THR A 92 -5.70 -8.29 -7.48
CA THR A 92 -4.40 -8.11 -6.80
C THR A 92 -3.73 -9.45 -6.50
N LEU A 93 -4.48 -10.48 -6.14
CA LEU A 93 -3.95 -11.83 -5.97
C LEU A 93 -3.40 -12.40 -7.30
N TYR A 94 -4.10 -12.22 -8.42
CA TYR A 94 -3.60 -12.65 -9.73
C TYR A 94 -2.33 -11.91 -10.14
N MET A 95 -2.24 -10.60 -9.88
CA MET A 95 -1.02 -9.85 -10.16
C MET A 95 0.15 -10.29 -9.29
N LEU A 96 -0.09 -10.61 -8.01
CA LEU A 96 0.94 -11.18 -7.13
C LEU A 96 1.41 -12.56 -7.62
N TRP A 97 0.49 -13.41 -8.09
CA TRP A 97 0.83 -14.69 -8.72
C TRP A 97 1.64 -14.51 -10.00
N ALA A 98 1.26 -13.56 -10.86
CA ALA A 98 2.02 -13.26 -12.07
C ALA A 98 3.45 -12.78 -11.73
N ALA A 99 3.59 -11.92 -10.71
CA ALA A 99 4.88 -11.47 -10.21
C ALA A 99 5.70 -12.63 -9.62
N PHE A 100 5.08 -13.53 -8.86
CA PHE A 100 5.71 -14.73 -8.32
C PHE A 100 6.29 -15.60 -9.45
N MET A 101 5.47 -15.92 -10.47
CA MET A 101 5.91 -16.73 -11.61
C MET A 101 7.04 -16.05 -12.39
N ALA A 102 6.96 -14.73 -12.61
CA ALA A 102 8.02 -13.99 -13.28
C ALA A 102 9.34 -14.06 -12.50
N VAL A 103 9.31 -13.91 -11.18
CA VAL A 103 10.51 -13.98 -10.34
C VAL A 103 11.12 -15.38 -10.32
N GLU A 104 10.30 -16.42 -10.23
CA GLU A 104 10.76 -17.82 -10.32
C GLU A 104 11.47 -18.10 -11.66
N ILE A 105 10.93 -17.59 -12.77
CA ILE A 105 11.49 -17.80 -14.12
C ILE A 105 12.76 -16.99 -14.36
N PHE A 106 12.79 -15.71 -13.97
CA PHE A 106 13.82 -14.77 -14.42
C PHE A 106 14.88 -14.42 -13.36
N VAL A 107 14.62 -14.64 -12.07
CA VAL A 107 15.50 -14.19 -10.97
C VAL A 107 15.94 -15.37 -10.10
N GLY A 108 15.04 -16.32 -9.84
CA GLY A 108 15.31 -17.55 -9.10
C GLY A 108 14.57 -17.65 -7.76
N VAL A 109 14.53 -18.89 -7.26
CA VAL A 109 13.64 -19.37 -6.17
C VAL A 109 13.76 -18.54 -4.88
N MET A 110 14.94 -18.03 -4.55
CA MET A 110 15.16 -17.27 -3.30
C MET A 110 14.27 -16.02 -3.21
N TRP A 111 14.09 -15.31 -4.33
CA TRP A 111 13.23 -14.13 -4.38
C TRP A 111 11.74 -14.48 -4.49
N GLY A 112 11.43 -15.66 -5.03
CA GLY A 112 10.06 -16.20 -5.04
C GLY A 112 9.51 -16.35 -3.62
N VAL A 113 10.34 -16.78 -2.65
CA VAL A 113 9.95 -16.89 -1.24
C VAL A 113 9.42 -15.56 -0.68
N ALA A 114 10.03 -14.43 -1.02
CA ALA A 114 9.57 -13.12 -0.55
C ALA A 114 8.17 -12.79 -1.08
N ILE A 115 7.89 -13.08 -2.36
CA ILE A 115 6.56 -12.87 -2.94
C ILE A 115 5.55 -13.86 -2.36
N ALA A 116 5.95 -15.12 -2.11
CA ALA A 116 5.11 -16.10 -1.46
C ALA A 116 4.64 -15.63 -0.07
N VAL A 117 5.54 -15.03 0.73
CA VAL A 117 5.18 -14.42 2.03
C VAL A 117 4.13 -13.31 1.83
N VAL A 118 4.31 -12.44 0.83
CA VAL A 118 3.34 -11.37 0.52
C VAL A 118 1.99 -11.95 0.11
N ILE A 119 1.95 -13.00 -0.71
CA ILE A 119 0.71 -13.70 -1.10
C ILE A 119 0.00 -14.27 0.15
N VAL A 120 0.73 -14.95 1.03
CA VAL A 120 0.16 -15.52 2.27
C VAL A 120 -0.41 -14.42 3.17
N LEU A 121 0.31 -13.30 3.32
CA LEU A 121 -0.17 -12.14 4.07
C LEU A 121 -1.42 -11.54 3.42
N HIS A 122 -1.46 -11.38 2.10
CA HIS A 122 -2.61 -10.88 1.35
C HIS A 122 -3.87 -11.74 1.58
N CYS A 123 -3.70 -13.06 1.58
CA CYS A 123 -4.78 -14.01 1.90
C CYS A 123 -5.20 -13.94 3.37
N THR A 124 -4.24 -13.88 4.28
CA THR A 124 -4.50 -13.84 5.73
C THR A 124 -5.22 -12.54 6.12
N PHE A 125 -4.81 -11.40 5.58
CA PHE A 125 -5.49 -10.12 5.82
C PHE A 125 -6.95 -10.17 5.37
N TYR A 126 -7.22 -10.76 4.21
CA TYR A 126 -8.57 -10.92 3.73
C TYR A 126 -9.42 -11.82 4.65
N MET A 127 -8.90 -12.98 5.06
CA MET A 127 -9.60 -13.88 5.97
C MET A 127 -9.91 -13.22 7.33
N ILE A 128 -8.95 -12.47 7.88
CA ILE A 128 -9.15 -11.72 9.13
C ILE A 128 -10.21 -10.62 8.95
N ASN A 129 -10.17 -9.89 7.84
CA ASN A 129 -11.10 -8.80 7.59
C ASN A 129 -12.53 -9.31 7.37
N ILE A 130 -12.73 -10.39 6.61
CA ILE A 130 -14.04 -11.03 6.47
C ILE A 130 -14.53 -11.57 7.81
N HIS A 131 -13.66 -12.23 8.59
CA HIS A 131 -14.06 -12.72 9.91
C HIS A 131 -14.53 -11.58 10.82
N ARG A 132 -13.85 -10.42 10.79
CA ARG A 132 -14.25 -9.22 11.53
C ARG A 132 -15.54 -8.62 11.00
N TRP A 133 -15.73 -8.59 9.68
CA TRP A 133 -16.94 -8.09 9.04
C TRP A 133 -18.17 -8.91 9.42
N ASN A 134 -18.06 -10.24 9.33
CA ASN A 134 -19.11 -11.17 9.71
C ASN A 134 -19.47 -11.14 11.20
N LYS A 135 -18.58 -10.66 12.08
CA LYS A 135 -18.87 -10.45 13.50
C LYS A 135 -19.57 -9.12 13.81
N ARG A 136 -19.55 -8.17 12.87
CA ARG A 136 -20.15 -6.84 13.04
C ARG A 136 -21.54 -6.73 12.40
N MET A 137 -21.87 -7.64 11.48
CA MET A 137 -23.23 -7.86 10.97
C MET A 137 -23.99 -8.80 11.89
#